data_AF-A0AAE1NUQ2-F1
#
_entry.id   AF-A0AAE1NUQ2-F1
#
_cell.length_a   1.000
_cell.length_b   1.000
_cell.length_c   1.000
_cell.angle_alpha   90.00
_cell.angle_beta   90.00
_cell.angle_gamma   90.00
#
_symmetry.space_group_name_H-M   'P 1'
#
loop_
_entity.id
_entity.type
_entity.pdbx_description
1 polymer ?
#
loop_
_entity_poly.entity_id
_entity_poly.type
_entity_poly.pdbx_seq_one_letter_code
_entity_poly.pdbx_strand_id
1 'polypeptide(L)'
;MDRLMDAIKKRTGGSDRTQGSENDHQQHQHHQQQQQQQQQQHVEEEEEEEEEDVYGEIYADTATLNIHDKPADFWYHGDLDREEVSELLRSEGRKTRDGTFLVRPSTRAGGYVLSVRDGYEVRHLLLYQTPLGMFRIMYDPEFATLPSLLTYYCTSPDSFIHLTAPYTKEMAKTALAMRSDPWEVDPGLLKLGDLLGKGHFGFVRQAVWRRRIKVAVKIFNEGVCVHGLAAVV
;
A
#
# COMPACT_ATOMS: atom_id res chain seq x y z
N MET A 1 -25.56 65.60 -50.92
CA MET A 1 -25.06 64.29 -50.47
C MET A 1 -25.02 64.31 -48.96
N ASP A 2 -26.15 64.08 -48.26
CA ASP A 2 -26.16 63.83 -46.79
C ASP A 2 -27.54 63.60 -46.15
N ARG A 3 -28.64 63.56 -46.91
CA ARG A 3 -29.99 63.30 -46.34
C ARG A 3 -30.77 62.17 -47.01
N LEU A 4 -30.08 61.24 -47.67
CA LEU A 4 -30.67 60.03 -48.25
C LEU A 4 -29.94 58.72 -47.85
N MET A 5 -28.96 58.79 -46.94
CA MET A 5 -28.30 57.60 -46.37
C MET A 5 -28.78 57.25 -44.95
N ASP A 6 -29.46 58.17 -44.26
CA ASP A 6 -29.89 57.97 -42.87
C ASP A 6 -31.27 57.30 -42.70
N ALA A 7 -32.01 57.09 -43.79
CA ALA A 7 -33.36 56.53 -43.73
C ALA A 7 -33.44 55.01 -43.94
N ILE A 8 -32.34 54.32 -44.27
CA ILE A 8 -32.35 52.86 -44.51
C ILE A 8 -31.75 52.08 -43.32
N LYS A 9 -31.04 52.73 -42.40
CA LYS A 9 -30.38 52.06 -41.27
C LYS A 9 -31.28 51.77 -40.06
N LYS A 10 -32.57 52.14 -40.11
CA LYS A 10 -33.55 51.93 -39.01
C LYS A 10 -34.51 50.75 -39.19
N ARG A 11 -34.24 49.81 -40.12
CA ARG A 11 -35.15 48.66 -40.35
C ARG A 11 -34.56 47.26 -40.17
N THR A 12 -33.37 47.14 -39.59
CA THR A 12 -32.87 45.85 -39.11
C THR A 12 -32.68 45.92 -37.60
N GLY A 13 -33.80 45.78 -36.88
CA GLY A 13 -33.78 45.38 -35.48
C GLY A 13 -33.27 43.94 -35.40
N GLY A 14 -31.96 43.77 -35.52
CA GLY A 14 -31.25 42.57 -35.11
C GLY A 14 -31.11 42.64 -33.60
N SER A 15 -32.05 42.02 -32.90
CA SER A 15 -31.95 41.73 -31.47
C SER A 15 -30.61 41.05 -31.20
N ASP A 16 -29.80 41.70 -30.38
CA ASP A 16 -28.63 41.13 -29.73
C ASP A 16 -29.08 39.88 -28.95
N ARG A 17 -28.84 38.69 -29.53
CA ARG A 17 -29.20 37.38 -28.95
C ARG A 17 -27.97 36.53 -28.63
N THR A 18 -26.77 37.05 -28.89
CA THR A 18 -25.52 36.29 -28.79
C THR A 18 -24.83 36.42 -27.42
N GLN A 19 -25.08 37.49 -26.66
CA GLN A 19 -24.48 37.65 -25.32
C GLN A 19 -25.14 36.78 -24.24
N GLY A 20 -26.42 36.40 -24.40
CA GLY A 20 -27.10 35.49 -23.47
C GLY A 20 -26.55 34.07 -23.52
N SER A 21 -26.28 33.55 -24.73
CA SER A 21 -25.83 32.16 -24.91
C SER A 21 -24.40 31.90 -24.43
N GLU A 22 -23.52 32.91 -24.47
CA GLU A 22 -22.15 32.79 -23.96
C GLU A 22 -22.11 32.75 -22.42
N ASN A 23 -22.94 33.57 -21.76
CA ASN A 23 -23.08 33.54 -20.32
C ASN A 23 -23.72 32.23 -19.84
N ASP A 24 -24.71 31.70 -20.56
CA ASP A 24 -25.32 30.42 -20.23
C ASP A 24 -24.31 29.27 -20.38
N HIS A 25 -23.45 29.30 -21.41
CA HIS A 25 -22.37 28.31 -21.60
C HIS A 25 -21.33 28.36 -20.48
N GLN A 26 -20.91 29.55 -20.06
CA GLN A 26 -19.94 29.71 -18.97
C GLN A 26 -20.52 29.25 -17.63
N GLN A 27 -21.80 29.52 -17.37
CA GLN A 27 -22.49 29.01 -16.17
C GLN A 27 -22.62 27.49 -16.20
N HIS A 28 -22.93 26.90 -17.35
CA HIS A 28 -23.02 25.44 -17.49
C HIS A 28 -21.66 24.77 -17.27
N GLN A 29 -20.58 25.32 -17.83
CA GLN A 29 -19.22 24.81 -17.62
C GLN A 29 -18.78 24.91 -16.16
N HIS A 30 -19.06 26.03 -15.49
CA HIS A 30 -18.74 26.20 -14.08
C HIS A 30 -19.49 25.19 -13.21
N HIS A 31 -20.79 25.00 -13.47
CA HIS A 31 -21.61 24.03 -12.74
C HIS A 31 -21.11 22.59 -12.95
N GLN A 32 -20.74 22.25 -14.18
CA GLN A 32 -20.20 20.93 -14.51
C GLN A 32 -18.84 20.68 -13.86
N GLN A 33 -17.99 21.71 -13.77
CA GLN A 33 -16.70 21.63 -13.09
C GLN A 33 -16.85 21.50 -11.57
N GLN A 34 -17.83 22.19 -10.98
CA GLN A 34 -18.15 22.06 -9.56
C GLN A 34 -18.67 20.67 -9.20
N GLN A 35 -19.53 20.09 -10.06
CA GLN A 35 -20.00 18.71 -9.88
C GLN A 35 -18.85 17.70 -9.97
N GLN A 36 -17.90 17.87 -10.90
CA GLN A 36 -16.72 17.00 -10.98
C GLN A 36 -15.83 17.11 -9.73
N GLN A 37 -15.64 18.31 -9.17
CA GLN A 37 -14.86 18.47 -7.93
C GLN A 37 -15.54 17.81 -6.72
N GLN A 38 -16.86 17.97 -6.57
CA GLN A 38 -17.60 17.30 -5.49
C GLN A 38 -17.55 15.78 -5.62
N GLN A 39 -17.63 15.26 -6.85
CA GLN A 39 -17.54 13.83 -7.11
C GLN A 39 -16.13 13.27 -6.84
N GLN A 40 -15.07 14.06 -7.10
CA GLN A 40 -13.71 13.71 -6.73
C GLN A 40 -13.50 13.68 -5.21
N GLN A 41 -14.01 14.69 -4.50
CA GLN A 41 -13.94 14.73 -3.03
C GLN A 41 -14.66 13.55 -2.38
N HIS A 42 -15.85 13.18 -2.87
CA HIS A 42 -16.59 12.03 -2.34
C HIS A 42 -15.85 10.70 -2.55
N VAL A 43 -15.18 10.53 -3.69
CA VAL A 43 -14.36 9.34 -3.96
C VAL A 43 -13.12 9.31 -3.05
N GLU A 44 -12.49 10.45 -2.81
CA GLU A 44 -11.35 10.55 -1.87
C GLU A 44 -11.79 10.25 -0.42
N GLU A 45 -12.95 10.75 0.01
CA GLU A 45 -13.53 10.47 1.34
C GLU A 45 -13.94 9.00 1.47
N GLU A 46 -14.58 8.39 0.46
CA GLU A 46 -14.90 6.95 0.47
C GLU A 46 -13.63 6.08 0.46
N GLU A 47 -12.58 6.47 -0.28
CA GLU A 47 -11.28 5.78 -0.26
C GLU A 47 -10.59 5.93 1.11
N GLU A 48 -10.72 7.08 1.79
CA GLU A 48 -10.23 7.29 3.16
C GLU A 48 -11.02 6.49 4.20
N GLU A 49 -12.35 6.44 4.12
CA GLU A 49 -13.20 5.62 5.01
C GLU A 49 -12.97 4.12 4.82
N GLU A 50 -12.92 3.62 3.57
CA GLU A 50 -12.57 2.22 3.29
C GLU A 50 -11.15 1.90 3.79
N GLU A 51 -10.22 2.85 3.68
CA GLU A 51 -8.87 2.70 4.20
C GLU A 51 -8.87 2.65 5.74
N GLU A 52 -9.64 3.52 6.41
CA GLU A 52 -9.76 3.56 7.87
C GLU A 52 -10.45 2.30 8.45
N ASP A 53 -11.47 1.75 7.78
CA ASP A 53 -12.15 0.52 8.17
C ASP A 53 -11.25 -0.72 8.05
N VAL A 54 -10.52 -0.85 6.94
CA VAL A 54 -9.52 -1.93 6.74
C VAL A 54 -8.45 -1.86 7.82
N TYR A 55 -8.03 -0.66 8.21
CA TYR A 55 -7.09 -0.47 9.30
C TYR A 55 -7.72 -0.78 10.66
N GLY A 56 -8.92 -0.28 10.94
CA GLY A 56 -9.66 -0.48 12.20
C GLY A 56 -9.83 -1.95 12.56
N GLU A 57 -10.13 -2.82 11.58
CA GLU A 57 -10.18 -4.27 11.76
C GLU A 57 -8.81 -4.89 12.12
N ILE A 58 -7.71 -4.36 11.57
CA ILE A 58 -6.33 -4.80 11.86
C ILE A 58 -5.82 -4.28 13.23
N TYR A 59 -6.35 -3.16 13.72
CA TYR A 59 -5.95 -2.53 14.99
C TYR A 59 -6.75 -3.03 16.21
N ALA A 60 -7.98 -3.52 16.00
CA ALA A 60 -8.84 -4.04 17.07
C ALA A 60 -8.23 -5.24 17.84
N ASP A 61 -7.31 -6.00 17.23
CA ASP A 61 -6.73 -7.23 17.81
C ASP A 61 -5.40 -7.01 18.59
N THR A 62 -4.94 -5.75 18.72
CA THR A 62 -3.70 -5.46 19.49
C THR A 62 -3.82 -5.78 20.98
N ALA A 63 -5.03 -5.69 21.54
CA ALA A 63 -5.32 -6.05 22.93
C ALA A 63 -5.48 -7.57 23.14
N THR A 64 -5.49 -8.38 22.07
CA THR A 64 -5.81 -9.82 22.08
C THR A 64 -4.79 -10.70 21.36
N LEU A 65 -3.60 -10.18 21.04
CA LEU A 65 -2.47 -10.97 20.51
C LEU A 65 -1.93 -11.94 21.58
N ASN A 66 -2.69 -13.01 21.84
CA ASN A 66 -2.26 -14.13 22.64
C ASN A 66 -1.27 -14.94 21.81
N ILE A 67 0.00 -14.53 21.83
CA ILE A 67 1.08 -15.19 21.08
C ILE A 67 1.18 -16.68 21.44
N HIS A 68 0.75 -17.06 22.64
CA HIS A 68 0.65 -18.47 23.06
C HIS A 68 -0.27 -19.33 22.18
N ASP A 69 -1.35 -18.76 21.65
CA ASP A 69 -2.31 -19.49 20.82
C ASP A 69 -1.92 -19.50 19.33
N LYS A 70 -0.90 -18.73 18.95
CA LYS A 70 -0.43 -18.64 17.57
C LYS A 70 0.69 -19.65 17.31
N PRO A 71 0.68 -20.35 16.17
CA PRO A 71 1.77 -21.25 15.82
C PRO A 71 3.08 -20.46 15.67
N ALA A 72 4.21 -21.10 15.99
CA ALA A 72 5.52 -20.45 15.93
C ALA A 72 5.80 -19.83 14.55
N ASP A 73 5.36 -20.49 13.47
CA ASP A 73 5.49 -20.01 12.09
C ASP A 73 4.81 -18.67 11.80
N PHE A 74 3.99 -18.16 12.73
CA PHE A 74 3.35 -16.87 12.62
C PHE A 74 4.31 -15.70 12.91
N TRP A 75 5.33 -15.90 13.74
CA TRP A 75 6.27 -14.87 14.20
C TRP A 75 7.74 -15.29 14.12
N TYR A 76 8.03 -16.58 13.93
CA TYR A 76 9.37 -17.13 13.79
C TYR A 76 9.74 -17.33 12.31
N HIS A 77 10.91 -16.81 11.93
CA HIS A 77 11.46 -16.87 10.57
C HIS A 77 12.85 -17.50 10.61
N GLY A 78 13.02 -18.65 9.94
CA GLY A 78 14.27 -19.42 9.99
C GLY A 78 15.38 -18.85 9.11
N ASP A 79 15.05 -18.46 7.88
CA ASP A 79 16.07 -18.22 6.84
C ASP A 79 16.35 -16.73 6.57
N LEU A 80 15.62 -15.81 7.23
CA LEU A 80 15.81 -14.38 6.99
C LEU A 80 17.02 -13.86 7.76
N ASP A 81 17.94 -13.22 7.03
CA ASP A 81 19.12 -12.60 7.64
C ASP A 81 18.81 -11.23 8.27
N ARG A 82 19.84 -10.59 8.84
CA ARG A 82 19.65 -9.31 9.53
C ARG A 82 19.26 -8.20 8.56
N GLU A 83 19.94 -8.16 7.43
CA GLU A 83 19.81 -7.14 6.39
C GLU A 83 18.43 -7.25 5.72
N GLU A 84 18.01 -8.45 5.32
CA GLU A 84 16.69 -8.75 4.78
C GLU A 84 15.57 -8.34 5.74
N VAL A 85 15.66 -8.72 7.02
CA VAL A 85 14.66 -8.32 8.02
C VAL A 85 14.61 -6.82 8.20
N SER A 86 15.77 -6.17 8.19
CA SER A 86 15.84 -4.71 8.33
C SER A 86 15.15 -4.02 7.16
N GLU A 87 15.35 -4.52 5.95
CA GLU A 87 14.66 -4.03 4.76
C GLU A 87 13.16 -4.33 4.81
N LEU A 88 12.75 -5.55 5.15
CA LEU A 88 11.34 -5.94 5.23
C LEU A 88 10.57 -5.07 6.24
N LEU A 89 11.12 -4.94 7.46
CA LEU A 89 10.47 -4.16 8.51
C LEU A 89 10.47 -2.66 8.21
N ARG A 90 11.48 -2.10 7.51
CA ARG A 90 11.49 -0.67 7.11
C ARG A 90 10.62 -0.38 5.87
N SER A 91 10.79 -1.18 4.82
CA SER A 91 10.34 -0.88 3.45
C SER A 91 8.84 -1.06 3.23
N GLU A 92 8.17 -1.88 4.05
CA GLU A 92 6.77 -2.21 3.83
C GLU A 92 5.75 -1.12 4.27
N GLY A 93 6.22 0.07 4.67
CA GLY A 93 5.37 1.23 4.91
C GLY A 93 4.17 0.91 5.80
N ARG A 94 2.94 1.09 5.30
CA ARG A 94 1.68 0.88 6.05
C ARG A 94 1.45 -0.56 6.58
N LYS A 95 2.17 -1.57 6.08
CA LYS A 95 2.05 -2.95 6.59
C LYS A 95 2.90 -3.22 7.83
N THR A 96 3.93 -2.41 8.07
CA THR A 96 4.80 -2.54 9.24
C THR A 96 4.73 -1.25 10.06
N ARG A 97 4.04 -1.36 11.20
CA ARG A 97 3.89 -0.25 12.16
C ARG A 97 4.92 -0.36 13.26
N ASP A 98 4.99 0.68 14.08
CA ASP A 98 5.83 0.63 15.27
C ASP A 98 5.47 -0.56 16.16
N GLY A 99 6.48 -1.28 16.64
CA GLY A 99 6.32 -2.53 17.37
C GLY A 99 6.01 -3.77 16.53
N THR A 100 5.97 -3.68 15.18
CA THR A 100 5.90 -4.89 14.34
C THR A 100 7.19 -5.69 14.48
N PHE A 101 7.09 -7.00 14.70
CA PHE A 101 8.26 -7.81 15.09
C PHE A 101 8.31 -9.20 14.48
N LEU A 102 9.50 -9.80 14.48
CA LEU A 102 9.68 -11.23 14.23
C LEU A 102 10.86 -11.77 15.05
N VAL A 103 10.89 -13.09 15.23
CA VAL A 103 12.00 -13.81 15.82
C VAL A 103 12.73 -14.60 14.73
N ARG A 104 14.05 -14.58 14.75
CA ARG A 104 14.89 -15.34 13.81
C ARG A 104 16.10 -15.96 14.51
N PRO A 105 16.77 -16.98 13.95
CA PRO A 105 18.01 -17.48 14.52
C PRO A 105 19.10 -16.41 14.51
N SER A 106 19.97 -16.45 15.52
CA SER A 106 21.17 -15.63 15.58
C SER A 106 22.27 -16.25 14.71
N THR A 107 22.73 -15.51 13.70
CA THR A 107 23.81 -15.95 12.80
C THR A 107 25.21 -15.85 13.41
N ARG A 108 25.38 -15.14 14.54
CA ARG A 108 26.69 -14.89 15.18
C ARG A 108 26.86 -15.50 16.56
N ALA A 109 25.80 -15.58 17.35
CA ALA A 109 25.90 -15.91 18.78
C ALA A 109 25.22 -17.23 19.16
N GLY A 110 24.60 -17.93 18.21
CA GLY A 110 23.63 -18.98 18.52
C GLY A 110 22.37 -18.42 19.22
N GLY A 111 21.33 -19.24 19.32
CA GLY A 111 20.05 -18.80 19.90
C GLY A 111 19.21 -17.95 18.96
N TYR A 112 18.45 -17.00 19.51
CA TYR A 112 17.40 -16.26 18.80
C TYR A 112 17.58 -14.75 18.89
N VAL A 113 17.09 -14.04 17.87
CA VAL A 113 17.07 -12.58 17.81
C VAL A 113 15.63 -12.13 17.60
N LEU A 114 15.15 -11.23 18.46
CA LEU A 114 13.91 -10.47 18.26
C LEU A 114 14.25 -9.22 17.46
N SER A 115 13.68 -9.11 16.25
CA SER A 115 13.80 -7.91 15.42
C SER A 115 12.47 -7.17 15.46
N VAL A 116 12.49 -5.89 15.83
CA VAL A 116 11.31 -5.06 16.01
C VAL A 116 11.47 -3.73 15.29
N ARG A 117 10.41 -3.28 14.62
CA ARG A 117 10.33 -1.93 14.07
C ARG A 117 10.17 -0.95 15.23
N ASP A 118 11.04 0.05 15.26
CA ASP A 118 11.09 1.11 16.26
C ASP A 118 11.20 2.46 15.56
N GLY A 119 10.07 3.08 15.30
CA GLY A 119 9.92 4.26 14.44
C GLY A 119 10.37 3.99 13.00
N TYR A 120 11.50 4.60 12.62
CA TYR A 120 12.13 4.46 11.31
C TYR A 120 13.29 3.45 11.29
N GLU A 121 13.64 2.90 12.46
CA GLU A 121 14.73 1.95 12.61
C GLU A 121 14.22 0.55 12.95
N VAL A 122 15.14 -0.41 12.87
CA VAL A 122 14.90 -1.79 13.29
C VAL A 122 15.87 -2.12 14.41
N ARG A 123 15.33 -2.37 15.61
CA ARG A 123 16.11 -2.86 16.74
C ARG A 123 16.21 -4.39 16.65
N HIS A 124 17.42 -4.91 16.88
CA HIS A 124 17.67 -6.36 16.95
C HIS A 124 18.17 -6.71 18.34
N LEU A 125 17.41 -7.51 19.07
CA LEU A 125 17.64 -7.85 20.46
C LEU A 125 17.96 -9.33 20.59
N LEU A 126 19.10 -9.64 21.20
CA LEU A 126 19.50 -11.02 21.44
C LEU A 126 18.65 -11.60 22.56
N LEU A 127 18.04 -12.76 22.29
CA LEU A 127 17.31 -13.54 23.30
C LEU A 127 18.30 -14.53 23.93
N TYR A 128 18.72 -14.22 25.15
CA TYR A 128 19.65 -15.05 25.89
C TYR A 128 18.91 -16.26 26.46
N GLN A 129 19.55 -17.43 26.36
CA GLN A 129 19.13 -18.61 27.09
C GLN A 129 19.96 -18.75 28.37
N THR A 130 19.31 -18.83 29.52
CA THR A 130 19.97 -19.02 30.81
C THR A 130 20.39 -20.47 30.99
N PRO A 131 21.29 -20.80 31.96
CA PRO A 131 21.68 -22.18 32.22
C PRO A 131 20.51 -23.11 32.58
N LEU A 132 19.39 -22.56 33.03
CA LEU A 132 18.15 -23.29 33.32
C LEU A 132 17.27 -23.50 32.08
N GLY A 133 17.73 -23.05 30.91
CA GLY A 133 17.01 -23.16 29.64
C GLY A 133 15.96 -22.07 29.40
N MET A 134 15.84 -21.07 30.30
CA MET A 134 14.86 -19.98 30.20
C MET A 134 15.34 -18.87 29.27
N PHE A 135 14.42 -18.09 28.71
CA PHE A 135 14.68 -17.02 27.76
C PHE A 135 14.53 -15.64 28.42
N ARG A 136 15.40 -14.69 28.08
CA ARG A 136 15.30 -13.28 28.49
C ARG A 136 15.96 -12.33 27.51
N ILE A 137 15.65 -11.05 27.61
CA ILE A 137 16.40 -9.97 26.94
C ILE A 137 17.25 -9.26 28.00
N MET A 138 18.56 -9.16 27.80
CA MET A 138 19.48 -8.52 28.76
C MET A 138 19.27 -9.00 30.21
N TYR A 139 18.80 -8.13 31.11
CA TYR A 139 18.58 -8.38 32.54
C TYR A 139 17.10 -8.41 32.92
N ASP A 140 16.20 -8.43 31.93
CA ASP A 140 14.76 -8.51 32.12
C ASP A 140 14.34 -9.89 32.69
N PRO A 141 13.07 -10.05 33.12
CA PRO A 141 12.58 -11.32 33.64
C PRO A 141 12.84 -12.51 32.71
N GLU A 142 12.95 -13.70 33.32
CA GLU A 142 13.17 -14.95 32.62
C GLU A 142 11.85 -15.67 32.33
N PHE A 143 11.74 -16.26 31.15
CA PHE A 143 10.55 -16.94 30.67
C PHE A 143 10.85 -18.37 30.26
N ALA A 144 9.97 -19.31 30.57
CA ALA A 144 10.17 -20.72 30.18
C ALA A 144 10.09 -20.94 28.66
N THR A 145 9.37 -20.09 27.93
CA THR A 145 9.14 -20.23 26.49
C THR A 145 9.24 -18.88 25.77
N LEU A 146 9.59 -18.90 24.48
CA LEU A 146 9.58 -17.70 23.63
C LEU A 146 8.18 -17.04 23.54
N PRO A 147 7.07 -17.77 23.35
CA PRO A 147 5.73 -17.16 23.38
C PRO A 147 5.44 -16.39 24.67
N SER A 148 5.84 -16.91 25.83
CA SER A 148 5.65 -16.20 27.11
C SER A 148 6.45 -14.90 27.17
N LEU A 149 7.70 -14.94 26.69
CA LEU A 149 8.53 -13.75 26.56
C LEU A 149 7.89 -12.71 25.63
N LEU A 150 7.44 -13.12 24.45
CA LEU A 150 6.81 -12.22 23.48
C LEU A 150 5.51 -11.62 24.03
N THR A 151 4.67 -12.44 24.66
CA THR A 151 3.42 -11.98 25.30
C THR A 151 3.70 -10.91 26.35
N TYR A 152 4.74 -11.08 27.16
CA TYR A 152 5.14 -10.06 28.13
C TYR A 152 5.44 -8.71 27.48
N TYR A 153 6.19 -8.67 26.37
CA TYR A 153 6.48 -7.41 25.67
C TYR A 153 5.31 -6.88 24.82
N CYS A 154 4.27 -7.67 24.57
CA CYS A 154 3.01 -7.20 24.01
C CYS A 154 2.15 -6.48 25.06
N THR A 155 2.13 -6.97 26.30
CA THR A 155 1.18 -6.52 27.32
C THR A 155 1.76 -5.61 28.39
N SER A 156 3.09 -5.50 28.50
CA SER A 156 3.75 -4.71 29.54
C SER A 156 3.88 -3.25 29.11
N PRO A 157 3.21 -2.28 29.77
CA PRO A 157 3.29 -0.87 29.42
C PRO A 157 4.63 -0.22 29.78
N ASP A 158 5.36 -0.80 30.74
CA ASP A 158 6.62 -0.26 31.25
C ASP A 158 7.88 -0.88 30.59
N SER A 159 7.70 -1.77 29.61
CA SER A 159 8.84 -2.38 28.93
C SER A 159 9.52 -1.39 27.97
N PHE A 160 10.84 -1.53 27.78
CA PHE A 160 11.64 -0.64 26.93
C PHE A 160 11.39 -0.80 25.40
N ILE A 161 10.56 -1.79 25.04
CA ILE A 161 9.99 -2.05 23.71
C ILE A 161 8.54 -2.47 23.89
N HIS A 162 7.69 -2.18 22.89
CA HIS A 162 6.33 -2.69 22.82
C HIS A 162 6.13 -3.46 21.52
N LEU A 163 5.60 -4.68 21.64
CA LEU A 163 5.30 -5.53 20.50
C LEU A 163 3.83 -5.38 20.13
N THR A 164 3.54 -4.99 18.89
CA THR A 164 2.17 -4.63 18.48
C THR A 164 1.57 -5.57 17.45
N ALA A 165 2.41 -6.25 16.66
CA ALA A 165 1.98 -7.26 15.70
C ALA A 165 3.16 -8.11 15.22
N PRO A 166 2.98 -9.42 15.00
CA PRO A 166 3.99 -10.23 14.35
C PRO A 166 4.04 -9.95 12.85
N TYR A 167 5.25 -9.94 12.31
CA TYR A 167 5.50 -9.97 10.88
C TYR A 167 5.44 -11.42 10.42
N THR A 168 4.48 -11.78 9.58
CA THR A 168 4.21 -13.19 9.23
C THR A 168 5.07 -13.67 8.06
N LYS A 169 5.26 -14.99 7.94
CA LYS A 169 5.95 -15.59 6.77
C LYS A 169 5.26 -15.26 5.44
N GLU A 170 3.94 -15.11 5.43
CA GLU A 170 3.20 -14.73 4.21
C GLU A 170 3.49 -13.28 3.79
N MET A 171 3.64 -12.37 4.76
CA MET A 171 4.11 -11.00 4.51
C MET A 171 5.53 -11.03 3.93
N ALA A 172 6.44 -11.78 4.56
CA ALA A 172 7.81 -11.94 4.08
C ALA A 172 7.87 -12.49 2.64
N LYS A 173 7.09 -13.53 2.35
CA LYS A 173 6.99 -14.14 1.01
C LYS A 173 6.46 -13.14 -0.02
N THR A 174 5.40 -12.42 0.33
CA THR A 174 4.81 -11.39 -0.53
C THR A 174 5.82 -10.28 -0.82
N ALA A 175 6.54 -9.81 0.21
CA ALA A 175 7.54 -8.77 0.10
C ALA A 175 8.78 -9.23 -0.69
N LEU A 176 9.29 -10.44 -0.47
CA LEU A 176 10.39 -10.99 -1.29
C LEU A 176 9.97 -11.16 -2.76
N ALA A 177 8.76 -11.64 -3.01
CA ALA A 177 8.21 -11.69 -4.36
C ALA A 177 8.07 -10.30 -4.98
N MET A 178 7.91 -9.25 -4.16
CA MET A 178 7.97 -7.84 -4.60
C MET A 178 9.34 -7.40 -5.10
N ARG A 179 10.41 -8.00 -4.61
CA ARG A 179 11.80 -7.64 -4.95
C ARG A 179 12.30 -8.31 -6.22
N SER A 180 11.78 -9.49 -6.53
CA SER A 180 12.11 -10.19 -7.77
C SER A 180 11.15 -9.75 -8.84
N ASP A 181 11.63 -9.13 -9.92
CA ASP A 181 10.85 -8.92 -11.15
C ASP A 181 10.52 -10.30 -11.73
N PRO A 182 9.29 -10.81 -11.52
CA PRO A 182 8.97 -12.13 -12.02
C PRO A 182 8.74 -11.97 -13.53
N TRP A 183 9.44 -12.77 -14.33
CA TRP A 183 9.21 -12.81 -15.78
C TRP A 183 7.75 -13.17 -16.13
N GLU A 184 7.04 -13.80 -15.20
CA GLU A 184 5.61 -14.12 -15.29
C GLU A 184 4.82 -13.37 -14.21
N VAL A 185 3.93 -12.48 -14.64
CA VAL A 185 3.06 -11.72 -13.74
C VAL A 185 1.79 -12.52 -13.46
N ASP A 186 1.50 -12.79 -12.19
CA ASP A 186 0.19 -13.31 -11.77
C ASP A 186 -0.92 -12.33 -12.22
N PRO A 187 -1.85 -12.75 -13.09
CA PRO A 187 -2.96 -11.89 -13.54
C PRO A 187 -3.82 -11.35 -12.40
N GLY A 188 -3.95 -12.08 -11.28
CA GLY A 188 -4.71 -11.63 -10.11
C GLY A 188 -4.09 -10.41 -9.42
N LEU A 189 -2.80 -10.16 -9.64
CA LEU A 189 -2.09 -9.00 -9.10
C LEU A 189 -2.07 -7.81 -10.07
N LEU A 190 -2.65 -7.92 -11.27
CA LEU A 190 -2.60 -6.89 -12.31
C LEU A 190 -4.00 -6.35 -12.61
N LYS A 191 -4.30 -5.13 -12.15
CA LYS A 191 -5.57 -4.44 -12.45
C LYS A 191 -5.39 -3.54 -13.67
N LEU A 192 -5.92 -3.95 -14.82
CA LEU A 192 -5.90 -3.15 -16.05
C LEU A 192 -6.82 -1.93 -15.92
N GLY A 193 -6.31 -0.75 -16.31
CA GLY A 193 -7.02 0.52 -16.41
C GLY A 193 -7.16 0.97 -17.87
N ASP A 194 -7.16 2.27 -18.12
CA ASP A 194 -7.47 2.81 -19.45
C ASP A 194 -6.47 2.44 -20.56
N LEU A 195 -6.94 2.54 -21.80
CA LEU A 195 -6.12 2.41 -22.99
C LEU A 195 -5.18 3.62 -23.13
N LEU A 196 -3.88 3.38 -23.15
CA LEU A 196 -2.85 4.40 -23.39
C LEU A 196 -2.52 4.55 -24.87
N GLY A 197 -2.59 3.47 -25.66
CA GLY A 197 -2.30 3.54 -27.09
C GLY A 197 -2.53 2.23 -27.84
N LYS A 198 -2.68 2.32 -29.16
CA LYS A 198 -2.85 1.17 -30.05
C LYS A 198 -1.82 1.25 -31.18
N GLY A 199 -1.16 0.13 -31.47
CA GLY A 199 -0.17 0.00 -32.53
C GLY A 199 -0.34 -1.28 -33.33
N HIS A 200 0.58 -1.51 -34.27
CA HIS A 200 0.53 -2.65 -35.18
C HIS A 200 0.55 -4.00 -34.45
N PHE A 201 1.31 -4.08 -33.34
CA PHE A 201 1.54 -5.33 -32.61
C PHE A 201 0.58 -5.54 -31.42
N GLY A 202 -0.41 -4.67 -31.24
CA GLY A 202 -1.33 -4.75 -30.10
C GLY A 202 -1.67 -3.40 -29.50
N PHE A 203 -2.10 -3.40 -28.24
CA PHE A 203 -2.51 -2.19 -27.53
C PHE A 203 -1.91 -2.15 -26.12
N VAL A 204 -1.68 -0.93 -25.64
CA VAL A 204 -1.06 -0.65 -24.35
C VAL A 204 -2.12 -0.07 -23.43
N ARG A 205 -2.28 -0.66 -22.24
CA ARG A 205 -3.15 -0.12 -21.18
C ARG A 205 -2.31 0.30 -19.98
N GLN A 206 -2.77 1.30 -19.25
CA GLN A 206 -2.26 1.52 -17.90
C GLN A 206 -2.75 0.37 -17.02
N ALA A 207 -1.98 0.00 -16.02
CA ALA A 207 -2.40 -0.95 -15.01
C ALA A 207 -1.80 -0.62 -13.66
N VAL A 208 -2.44 -1.11 -12.61
CA VAL A 208 -1.88 -1.11 -11.27
C VAL A 208 -1.48 -2.53 -10.93
N TRP A 209 -0.18 -2.76 -10.80
CA TRP A 209 0.39 -4.02 -10.35
C TRP A 209 0.52 -4.03 -8.82
N ARG A 210 0.12 -5.15 -8.21
CA ARG A 210 0.14 -5.39 -6.77
C ARG A 210 -0.53 -4.27 -5.96
N ARG A 211 -1.59 -3.67 -6.53
CA ARG A 211 -2.37 -2.55 -5.97
C ARG A 211 -1.59 -1.25 -5.71
N ARG A 212 -0.33 -1.13 -6.16
CA ARG A 212 0.51 0.04 -5.85
C ARG A 212 1.29 0.57 -7.06
N ILE A 213 1.86 -0.29 -7.87
CA ILE A 213 2.82 0.10 -8.89
C ILE A 213 2.07 0.40 -10.19
N LYS A 214 2.05 1.66 -10.60
CA LYS A 214 1.50 2.05 -11.91
C LYS A 214 2.47 1.59 -13.00
N VAL A 215 1.97 0.82 -13.95
CA VAL A 215 2.74 0.22 -15.05
C VAL A 215 2.01 0.37 -16.38
N ALA A 216 2.72 0.18 -17.48
CA ALA A 216 2.15 0.04 -18.82
C ALA A 216 2.16 -1.45 -19.24
N VAL A 217 1.01 -1.97 -19.62
CA VAL A 217 0.86 -3.38 -20.04
C VAL A 217 0.62 -3.42 -21.53
N LYS A 218 1.51 -4.10 -22.26
CA LYS A 218 1.35 -4.31 -23.71
C LYS A 218 0.66 -5.63 -23.96
N ILE A 219 -0.53 -5.55 -24.55
CA ILE A 219 -1.40 -6.67 -24.88
C ILE A 219 -1.26 -6.93 -26.38
N PHE A 220 -0.78 -8.12 -26.74
CA PHE A 220 -0.62 -8.52 -28.14
C PHE A 220 -1.94 -9.01 -28.73
N ASN A 221 -2.13 -8.78 -30.03
CA ASN A 221 -3.30 -9.31 -30.75
C ASN A 221 -3.23 -10.86 -30.81
N GLU A 222 -4.39 -11.51 -30.85
CA GLU A 222 -4.49 -12.97 -30.98
C GLU A 222 -3.72 -13.46 -32.22
N GLY A 223 -2.91 -14.52 -32.04
CA GLY A 223 -2.07 -15.11 -33.10
C GLY A 223 -0.65 -14.53 -33.23
N VAL A 224 -0.29 -13.49 -32.46
CA VAL A 224 1.06 -12.88 -32.51
C VAL A 224 2.03 -13.48 -31.47
N CYS A 225 1.53 -13.98 -30.33
CA CYS A 225 2.36 -14.59 -29.28
C CYS A 225 1.75 -15.90 -28.77
N VAL A 226 2.61 -16.91 -28.54
CA VAL A 226 2.22 -18.22 -27.99
C VAL A 226 2.19 -18.25 -26.47
N HIS A 227 2.75 -17.26 -25.78
CA HIS A 227 2.77 -17.17 -24.32
C HIS A 227 2.69 -15.70 -23.87
N GLY A 228 1.71 -15.38 -23.03
CA GLY A 228 1.81 -14.34 -22.00
C GLY A 228 1.69 -12.88 -22.42
N LEU A 229 0.96 -12.12 -21.60
CA LEU A 229 1.00 -10.66 -21.54
C LEU A 229 2.42 -10.21 -21.17
N ALA A 230 2.98 -9.21 -21.86
CA ALA A 230 4.25 -8.60 -21.45
C ALA A 230 3.96 -7.30 -20.70
N ALA A 231 4.27 -7.28 -19.40
CA ALA A 231 4.41 -6.03 -18.65
C ALA A 231 5.76 -5.42 -19.01
N VAL A 232 5.78 -4.19 -19.52
CA VAL A 232 7.02 -3.44 -19.75
C VAL A 232 7.06 -2.35 -18.68
N VAL A 233 8.11 -2.35 -17.86
CA VAL A 233 8.40 -1.31 -16.87
C VAL A 233 8.62 0.03 -17.56
#